data_AF-A0A3N7A7M2-F1
#
_entry.id   AF-A0A3N7A7M2-F1
#
_cell.length_a   1.000
_cell.length_b   1.000
_cell.length_c   1.000
_cell.angle_alpha   90.00
_cell.angle_beta   90.00
_cell.angle_gamma   90.00
#
_symmetry.space_group_name_H-M   'P 1'
#
loop_
_entity.id
_entity.type
_entity.pdbx_description
1 polymer ?
#
loop_
_entity_poly.entity_id
_entity_poly.type
_entity_poly.pdbx_seq_one_letter_code
_entity_poly.pdbx_strand_id
1 'polypeptide(L)'
;MRYFLFASLLLLSACKVRSYQQAQAVPAAQKATYPSSSLSFQPKFDKVLYNCVVDGRSPLGKKYHLSGLLFIKQLDDSSTRVVFQNQMGISYFDFGWSKDNTFTVHSIMPQMDKAALIKTLKKDFELLLFKHLPDTYTGMYHMPKDPGKVYMRFALSKGFVYYIFEGAQLHRIENADERKKVIVMQLAPTAIGTLPESVMINHLRAHFSIQLQQLQPNLIKEENDVITE
;
A
#
# COMPACT_ATOMS: atom_id res chain seq x y z
N MET A 1 30.71 14.92 49.76
CA MET A 1 29.29 14.48 49.67
C MET A 1 28.71 15.05 48.38
N ARG A 2 28.71 14.29 47.28
CA ARG A 2 27.66 13.32 46.86
C ARG A 2 26.33 13.99 46.42
N TYR A 3 26.33 14.98 45.52
CA TYR A 3 25.06 15.47 44.92
C TYR A 3 25.09 15.81 43.42
N PHE A 4 26.10 15.37 42.66
CA PHE A 4 26.17 15.64 41.20
C PHE A 4 25.88 14.42 40.30
N LEU A 5 25.38 13.31 40.84
CA LEU A 5 25.23 12.05 40.09
C LEU A 5 23.79 11.66 39.72
N PHE A 6 22.78 12.46 40.05
CA PHE A 6 21.37 12.06 39.84
C PHE A 6 20.61 12.82 38.73
N ALA A 7 21.22 13.80 38.06
CA ALA A 7 20.53 14.60 37.03
C ALA A 7 20.59 14.00 35.60
N SER A 8 21.23 12.84 35.40
CA SER A 8 21.45 12.25 34.06
C SER A 8 20.48 11.12 33.68
N LEU A 9 19.45 10.81 34.49
CA LEU A 9 18.62 9.61 34.30
C LEU A 9 17.21 9.86 33.71
N LEU A 10 16.99 11.00 33.03
CA LEU A 10 15.66 11.41 32.55
C LEU A 10 15.57 11.76 31.05
N LEU A 11 16.44 11.16 30.22
CA LEU A 11 16.46 11.39 28.76
C LEU A 11 16.25 10.11 27.90
N LEU A 12 15.53 9.11 28.42
CA LEU A 12 15.15 7.92 27.65
C LEU A 12 13.64 7.82 27.37
N SER A 13 12.94 8.96 27.29
CA SER A 13 11.56 8.99 26.79
C SER A 13 11.54 8.87 25.26
N ALA A 14 11.71 7.63 24.82
CA ALA A 14 11.17 7.00 23.63
C ALA A 14 10.83 7.94 22.46
N CYS A 15 11.66 7.89 21.41
CA CYS A 15 11.29 8.35 20.08
C CYS A 15 10.15 7.49 19.50
N LYS A 16 8.93 7.64 20.03
CA LYS A 16 7.72 7.15 19.39
C LYS A 16 7.49 8.01 18.14
N VAL A 17 7.08 7.38 17.04
CA VAL A 17 6.71 8.08 15.81
C VAL A 17 5.67 9.16 16.14
N ARG A 18 6.07 10.43 16.03
CA ARG A 18 5.30 11.59 16.51
C ARG A 18 3.87 11.63 15.95
N SER A 19 3.69 11.09 14.74
CA SER A 19 2.39 11.04 14.05
C SER A 19 1.32 10.13 14.69
N TYR A 20 1.68 9.28 15.65
CA TYR A 20 0.77 8.29 16.26
C TYR A 20 0.75 8.34 17.80
N GLN A 21 1.31 9.39 18.42
CA GLN A 21 1.49 9.47 19.87
C GLN A 21 0.18 9.58 20.68
N GLN A 22 -0.94 9.93 20.03
CA GLN A 22 -2.24 10.11 20.67
C GLN A 22 -3.28 9.08 20.21
N ALA A 23 -2.84 7.89 19.81
CA ALA A 23 -3.71 6.82 19.36
C ALA A 23 -4.58 6.29 20.51
N GLN A 24 -5.90 6.27 20.31
CA GLN A 24 -6.86 5.65 21.23
C GLN A 24 -7.32 4.32 20.66
N ALA A 25 -7.30 3.24 21.44
CA ALA A 25 -7.72 1.93 20.95
C ALA A 25 -9.22 1.92 20.59
N VAL A 26 -9.56 1.29 19.46
CA VAL A 26 -10.96 1.09 19.07
C VAL A 26 -11.63 0.08 20.02
N PRO A 27 -12.89 0.34 20.48
CA PRO A 27 -13.63 -0.59 21.32
C PRO A 27 -13.88 -1.95 20.65
N ALA A 28 -14.03 -3.02 21.43
CA ALA A 28 -14.21 -4.38 20.92
C ALA A 28 -15.44 -4.53 20.00
N ALA A 29 -16.56 -3.88 20.35
CA ALA A 29 -17.79 -3.91 19.54
C ALA A 29 -17.59 -3.34 18.12
N GLN A 30 -16.83 -2.26 17.99
CA GLN A 30 -16.52 -1.68 16.68
C GLN A 30 -15.44 -2.48 15.94
N LYS A 31 -14.49 -3.10 16.64
CA LYS A 31 -13.52 -4.01 16.00
C LYS A 31 -14.22 -5.21 15.33
N ALA A 32 -15.30 -5.71 15.92
CA ALA A 32 -16.07 -6.83 15.40
C ALA A 32 -16.78 -6.55 14.07
N THR A 33 -16.87 -5.27 13.63
CA THR A 33 -17.45 -4.91 12.33
C THR A 33 -16.47 -5.03 11.16
N TYR A 34 -15.20 -5.36 11.43
CA TYR A 34 -14.16 -5.52 10.42
C TYR A 34 -13.72 -6.98 10.32
N PRO A 35 -13.37 -7.47 9.11
CA PRO A 35 -12.79 -8.81 8.97
C PRO A 35 -11.52 -8.97 9.81
N SER A 36 -11.36 -10.16 10.39
CA SER A 36 -10.19 -10.51 11.22
C SER A 36 -8.98 -10.91 10.40
N SER A 37 -9.19 -11.53 9.23
CA SER A 37 -8.14 -11.98 8.31
C SER A 37 -7.83 -10.93 7.24
N SER A 38 -6.55 -10.74 6.94
CA SER A 38 -6.04 -9.87 5.88
C SER A 38 -6.47 -10.36 4.49
N LEU A 39 -6.71 -11.66 4.32
CA LEU A 39 -7.18 -12.24 3.07
C LEU A 39 -8.54 -11.69 2.64
N SER A 40 -9.43 -11.37 3.60
CA SER A 40 -10.74 -10.79 3.30
C SER A 40 -10.66 -9.39 2.67
N PHE A 41 -9.52 -8.71 2.79
CA PHE A 41 -9.30 -7.39 2.20
C PHE A 41 -8.67 -7.46 0.80
N GLN A 42 -8.21 -8.63 0.37
CA GLN A 42 -7.61 -8.77 -0.96
C GLN A 42 -8.60 -8.42 -2.05
N PRO A 43 -8.22 -7.56 -3.00
CA PRO A 43 -9.13 -7.15 -4.05
C PRO A 43 -9.46 -8.31 -4.98
N LYS A 44 -10.74 -8.45 -5.33
CA LYS A 44 -11.25 -9.44 -6.29
C LYS A 44 -11.49 -8.76 -7.64
N PHE A 45 -10.68 -9.09 -8.64
CA PHE A 45 -10.76 -8.52 -9.98
C PHE A 45 -10.22 -9.51 -11.02
N ASP A 46 -10.67 -9.37 -12.27
CA ASP A 46 -10.04 -10.03 -13.41
C ASP A 46 -8.92 -9.15 -13.97
N LYS A 47 -9.28 -7.92 -14.37
CA LYS A 47 -8.35 -6.92 -14.88
C LYS A 47 -8.79 -5.53 -14.49
N VAL A 48 -7.81 -4.65 -14.30
CA VAL A 48 -7.98 -3.22 -14.04
C VAL A 48 -6.99 -2.46 -14.91
N LEU A 49 -7.45 -1.37 -15.51
CA LEU A 49 -6.63 -0.49 -16.31
C LEU A 49 -6.64 0.93 -15.74
N TYR A 50 -5.43 1.43 -15.45
CA TYR A 50 -5.19 2.77 -14.97
C TYR A 50 -4.41 3.60 -16.00
N ASN A 51 -4.82 4.85 -16.20
CA ASN A 51 -3.85 5.89 -16.56
C ASN A 51 -2.87 6.04 -15.39
N CYS A 52 -1.58 5.92 -15.69
CA CYS A 52 -0.51 5.99 -14.71
C CYS A 52 0.44 7.14 -15.05
N VAL A 53 0.69 8.00 -14.07
CA VAL A 53 1.67 9.08 -14.14
C VAL A 53 2.65 8.94 -13.00
N VAL A 54 3.95 8.99 -13.32
CA VAL A 54 5.04 8.95 -12.36
C VAL A 54 5.87 10.20 -12.51
N ASP A 55 5.95 11.00 -11.44
CA ASP A 55 6.75 12.21 -11.38
C ASP A 55 7.77 12.09 -10.27
N GLY A 56 9.01 12.52 -10.53
CA GLY A 56 10.02 12.47 -9.49
C GLY A 56 11.29 13.21 -9.82
N ARG A 57 12.26 13.06 -8.93
CA ARG A 57 13.60 13.63 -9.08
C ARG A 57 14.66 12.57 -8.83
N SER A 58 15.66 12.49 -9.70
CA SER A 58 16.81 11.62 -9.51
C SER A 58 17.71 12.13 -8.38
N PRO A 59 18.62 11.30 -7.83
CA PRO A 59 19.60 11.74 -6.86
C PRO A 59 20.49 12.90 -7.35
N LEU A 60 20.66 13.03 -8.66
CA LEU A 60 21.42 14.10 -9.32
C LEU A 60 20.58 15.37 -9.56
N GLY A 61 19.36 15.44 -9.04
CA GLY A 61 18.48 16.59 -9.15
C GLY A 61 17.67 16.68 -10.45
N LYS A 62 17.85 15.74 -11.39
CA LYS A 62 17.10 15.74 -12.67
C LYS A 62 15.66 15.32 -12.43
N LYS A 63 14.70 16.11 -12.88
CA LYS A 63 13.28 15.74 -12.87
C LYS A 63 13.03 14.70 -13.95
N TYR A 64 12.11 13.79 -13.69
CA TYR A 64 11.59 12.84 -14.67
C TYR A 64 10.07 12.76 -14.57
N HIS A 65 9.46 12.45 -15.71
CA HIS A 65 8.04 12.26 -15.89
C HIS A 65 7.85 11.04 -16.78
N LEU A 66 7.11 10.06 -16.29
CA LEU A 66 6.70 8.88 -17.05
C LEU A 66 5.18 8.85 -17.06
N SER A 67 4.59 8.59 -18.22
CA SER A 67 3.15 8.46 -18.36
C SER A 67 2.79 7.31 -19.28
N GLY A 68 1.63 6.73 -19.03
CA GLY A 68 1.17 5.59 -19.81
C GLY A 68 0.04 4.84 -19.14
N LEU A 69 -0.05 3.55 -19.47
CA LEU A 69 -1.08 2.65 -18.98
C LEU A 69 -0.48 1.63 -18.03
N LEU A 70 -1.10 1.50 -16.86
CA LEU A 70 -0.80 0.46 -15.89
C LEU A 70 -1.94 -0.55 -15.84
N PHE A 71 -1.61 -1.80 -16.16
CA PHE A 71 -2.53 -2.93 -16.12
C PHE A 71 -2.26 -3.74 -14.86
N ILE A 72 -3.31 -4.03 -14.09
CA ILE A 72 -3.27 -5.03 -13.04
C ILE A 72 -4.21 -6.15 -13.47
N LYS A 73 -3.71 -7.37 -13.64
CA LYS A 73 -4.54 -8.50 -14.06
C LYS A 73 -4.27 -9.76 -13.26
N GLN A 74 -5.32 -10.50 -12.98
CA GLN A 74 -5.25 -11.87 -12.54
C GLN A 74 -5.12 -12.77 -13.78
N LEU A 75 -4.26 -13.78 -13.72
CA LEU A 75 -4.12 -14.81 -14.76
C LEU A 75 -4.85 -16.08 -14.34
N ASP A 76 -5.10 -16.96 -15.31
CA ASP A 76 -5.81 -18.23 -15.09
C ASP A 76 -5.08 -19.15 -14.11
N ASP A 77 -3.75 -19.07 -14.05
CA ASP A 77 -2.90 -19.79 -13.09
C ASP A 77 -2.95 -19.19 -11.66
N SER A 78 -3.87 -18.26 -11.41
CA SER A 78 -4.01 -17.49 -10.17
C SER A 78 -2.80 -16.60 -9.83
N SER A 79 -1.90 -16.34 -10.78
CA SER A 79 -0.89 -15.30 -10.63
C SER A 79 -1.46 -13.92 -10.91
N THR A 80 -0.86 -12.89 -10.32
CA THR A 80 -1.22 -11.49 -10.56
C THR A 80 -0.07 -10.80 -11.31
N ARG A 81 -0.38 -10.03 -12.36
CA ARG A 81 0.60 -9.23 -13.12
C ARG A 81 0.30 -7.74 -12.99
N VAL A 82 1.36 -6.96 -12.83
CA VAL A 82 1.32 -5.50 -12.87
C VAL A 82 2.27 -5.04 -13.97
N VAL A 83 1.71 -4.46 -15.04
CA VAL A 83 2.45 -4.05 -16.23
C VAL A 83 2.26 -2.57 -16.46
N PHE A 84 3.35 -1.80 -16.48
CA PHE A 84 3.33 -0.39 -16.82
C PHE A 84 4.02 -0.17 -18.16
N GLN A 85 3.33 0.47 -19.10
CA GLN A 85 3.83 0.74 -20.44
C GLN A 85 3.43 2.13 -20.91
N ASN A 86 4.22 2.72 -21.80
CA ASN A 86 3.86 3.99 -22.42
C ASN A 86 2.74 3.82 -23.48
N GLN A 87 2.29 4.93 -24.06
CA GLN A 87 1.22 4.93 -25.07
C GLN A 87 1.61 4.19 -26.37
N MET A 88 2.90 3.99 -26.63
CA MET A 88 3.41 3.27 -27.81
C MET A 88 3.58 1.77 -27.55
N GLY A 89 3.17 1.26 -26.38
CA GLY A 89 3.30 -0.16 -26.01
C GLY A 89 4.69 -0.59 -25.55
N ILE A 90 5.61 0.36 -25.31
CA ILE A 90 6.92 0.05 -24.74
C ILE A 90 6.75 -0.12 -23.23
N SER A 91 7.05 -1.33 -22.73
CA SER A 91 6.98 -1.63 -21.29
C SER A 91 8.09 -0.92 -20.52
N TYR A 92 7.70 -0.22 -19.45
CA TYR A 92 8.59 0.27 -18.42
C TYR A 92 8.99 -0.86 -17.47
N PHE A 93 8.00 -1.65 -17.03
CA PHE A 93 8.19 -2.87 -16.25
C PHE A 93 6.99 -3.80 -16.34
N ASP A 94 7.26 -5.07 -16.01
CA ASP A 94 6.30 -6.13 -15.88
C ASP A 94 6.64 -7.00 -14.65
N PHE A 95 5.82 -6.88 -13.62
CA PHE A 95 5.97 -7.60 -12.37
C PHE A 95 4.89 -8.66 -12.20
N GLY A 96 5.27 -9.79 -11.60
CA GLY A 96 4.37 -10.89 -11.31
C GLY A 96 4.43 -11.32 -9.85
N TRP A 97 3.30 -11.78 -9.32
CA TRP A 97 3.19 -12.55 -8.09
C TRP A 97 2.51 -13.87 -8.42
N SER A 98 3.17 -14.99 -8.14
CA SER A 98 2.56 -16.32 -8.31
C SER A 98 1.37 -16.52 -7.37
N LYS A 99 0.64 -17.63 -7.53
CA LYS A 99 -0.38 -18.08 -6.57
C LYS A 99 0.14 -18.11 -5.12
N ASP A 100 1.39 -18.51 -4.93
CA ASP A 100 2.06 -18.55 -3.63
C ASP A 100 2.70 -17.19 -3.24
N ASN A 101 2.30 -16.12 -3.94
CA ASN A 101 2.81 -14.75 -3.81
C ASN A 101 4.32 -14.57 -4.07
N THR A 102 4.98 -15.52 -4.75
CA THR A 102 6.38 -15.35 -5.13
C THR A 102 6.53 -14.25 -6.18
N PHE A 103 7.30 -13.21 -5.84
CA PHE A 103 7.54 -12.05 -6.71
C PHE A 103 8.56 -12.35 -7.81
N THR A 104 8.23 -12.00 -9.05
CA THR A 104 9.07 -12.15 -10.24
C THR A 104 9.10 -10.86 -11.05
N VAL A 105 10.27 -10.50 -11.59
CA VAL A 105 10.40 -9.46 -12.61
C VAL A 105 10.45 -10.13 -13.98
N HIS A 106 9.39 -10.01 -14.77
CA HIS A 106 9.33 -10.58 -16.11
C HIS A 106 10.07 -9.71 -17.12
N SER A 107 9.92 -8.39 -17.00
CA SER A 107 10.70 -7.43 -17.77
C SER A 107 10.83 -6.11 -16.99
N ILE A 108 11.91 -5.40 -17.25
CA ILE A 108 12.10 -4.03 -16.77
C ILE A 108 13.04 -3.33 -17.74
N MET A 109 12.75 -2.07 -18.09
CA MET A 109 13.63 -1.35 -18.99
C MET A 109 15.00 -1.11 -18.31
N PRO A 110 16.12 -1.15 -19.04
CA PRO A 110 17.46 -1.14 -18.44
C PRO A 110 17.74 0.06 -17.52
N GLN A 111 17.14 1.23 -17.81
CA GLN A 111 17.32 2.44 -17.02
C GLN A 111 16.63 2.36 -15.64
N MET A 112 15.57 1.55 -15.52
CA MET A 112 14.81 1.33 -14.30
C MET A 112 15.27 0.09 -13.51
N ASP A 113 16.13 -0.74 -14.11
CA ASP A 113 16.66 -1.94 -13.46
C ASP A 113 17.66 -1.59 -12.35
N LYS A 114 17.09 -1.23 -11.20
CA LYS A 114 17.77 -0.89 -9.96
C LYS A 114 17.05 -1.59 -8.83
N ALA A 115 17.78 -2.39 -8.05
CA ALA A 115 17.23 -3.16 -6.94
C ALA A 115 16.39 -2.30 -5.95
N ALA A 116 16.81 -1.07 -5.69
CA ALA A 116 16.09 -0.14 -4.81
C ALA A 116 14.73 0.29 -5.39
N LEU A 117 14.64 0.52 -6.70
CA LEU A 117 13.39 0.87 -7.36
C LEU A 117 12.45 -0.33 -7.41
N ILE A 118 12.95 -1.51 -7.83
CA ILE A 118 12.18 -2.76 -7.85
C ILE A 118 11.61 -3.06 -6.47
N LYS A 119 12.40 -2.93 -5.41
CA LYS A 119 11.94 -3.15 -4.04
C LYS A 119 10.84 -2.16 -3.61
N THR A 120 10.96 -0.90 -4.03
CA THR A 120 9.96 0.13 -3.73
C THR A 120 8.64 -0.19 -4.43
N LEU A 121 8.67 -0.38 -5.74
CA LEU A 121 7.48 -0.68 -6.54
C LEU A 121 6.83 -2.01 -6.14
N LYS A 122 7.64 -3.05 -5.88
CA LYS A 122 7.15 -4.32 -5.31
C LYS A 122 6.33 -4.04 -4.05
N LYS A 123 6.87 -3.24 -3.13
CA LYS A 123 6.20 -2.93 -1.87
C LYS A 123 4.92 -2.14 -2.09
N ASP A 124 4.91 -1.21 -3.04
CA ASP A 124 3.72 -0.41 -3.34
C ASP A 124 2.56 -1.30 -3.78
N PHE A 125 2.79 -2.18 -4.76
CA PHE A 125 1.75 -3.05 -5.28
C PHE A 125 1.37 -4.15 -4.28
N GLU A 126 2.29 -4.65 -3.45
CA GLU A 126 1.94 -5.55 -2.35
C GLU A 126 0.99 -4.90 -1.35
N LEU A 127 1.22 -3.63 -1.00
CA LEU A 127 0.34 -2.90 -0.08
C LEU A 127 -1.03 -2.63 -0.71
N LEU A 128 -1.06 -2.20 -1.98
CA LEU A 128 -2.29 -1.93 -2.72
C LEU A 128 -3.14 -3.20 -2.91
N LEU A 129 -2.49 -4.35 -3.10
CA LEU A 129 -3.14 -5.65 -3.33
C LEU A 129 -3.32 -6.50 -2.05
N PHE A 130 -3.02 -5.96 -0.87
CA PHE A 130 -3.07 -6.68 0.41
C PHE A 130 -2.28 -8.02 0.39
N LYS A 131 -1.14 -8.05 -0.30
CA LYS A 131 -0.23 -9.20 -0.37
C LYS A 131 0.86 -9.10 0.70
N HIS A 132 1.32 -10.25 1.19
CA HIS A 132 2.38 -10.37 2.20
C HIS A 132 2.13 -9.58 3.50
N LEU A 133 0.87 -9.51 3.92
CA LEU A 133 0.50 -9.05 5.25
C LEU A 133 0.44 -10.26 6.21
N PRO A 134 0.68 -10.06 7.52
CA PRO A 134 0.24 -11.02 8.51
C PRO A 134 -1.26 -11.31 8.36
N ASP A 135 -1.68 -12.52 8.73
CA ASP A 135 -3.10 -12.89 8.65
C ASP A 135 -3.97 -11.94 9.49
N THR A 136 -3.55 -11.64 10.72
CA THR A 136 -4.33 -10.76 11.61
C THR A 136 -3.69 -9.39 11.78
N TYR A 137 -4.52 -8.34 11.89
CA TYR A 137 -4.05 -7.04 12.33
C TYR A 137 -3.58 -7.06 13.79
N THR A 138 -2.62 -6.20 14.12
CA THR A 138 -2.04 -6.04 15.46
C THR A 138 -2.77 -5.02 16.34
N GLY A 139 -3.63 -4.19 15.75
CA GLY A 139 -4.43 -3.23 16.50
C GLY A 139 -5.29 -2.35 15.60
N MET A 140 -6.27 -1.68 16.22
CA MET A 140 -7.13 -0.70 15.57
C MET A 140 -7.23 0.53 16.47
N TYR A 141 -7.10 1.72 15.89
CA TYR A 141 -6.98 2.96 16.64
C TYR A 141 -7.79 4.11 16.02
N HIS A 142 -8.33 4.97 16.87
CA HIS A 142 -8.75 6.32 16.52
C HIS A 142 -7.59 7.29 16.70
N MET A 143 -7.53 8.30 15.84
CA MET A 143 -6.51 9.35 15.88
C MET A 143 -7.20 10.72 16.02
N PRO A 144 -6.82 11.58 16.97
CA PRO A 144 -7.45 12.89 17.15
C PRO A 144 -7.40 13.79 15.91
N LYS A 145 -6.32 13.67 15.12
CA LYS A 145 -6.11 14.43 13.87
C LYS A 145 -7.04 14.03 12.72
N ASP A 146 -7.77 12.92 12.86
CA ASP A 146 -8.58 12.33 11.78
C ASP A 146 -9.85 11.70 12.38
N PRO A 147 -10.75 12.53 12.93
CA PRO A 147 -11.97 12.05 13.58
C PRO A 147 -12.85 11.27 12.58
N GLY A 148 -13.54 10.25 13.08
CA GLY A 148 -14.35 9.34 12.25
C GLY A 148 -13.57 8.25 11.51
N LYS A 149 -12.22 8.31 11.51
CA LYS A 149 -11.39 7.32 10.84
C LYS A 149 -10.80 6.26 11.77
N VAL A 150 -10.78 5.03 11.28
CA VAL A 150 -10.23 3.86 11.96
C VAL A 150 -8.92 3.44 11.32
N TYR A 151 -7.84 3.42 12.11
CA TYR A 151 -6.50 3.03 11.69
C TYR A 151 -6.26 1.55 12.05
N MET A 152 -6.36 0.66 11.06
CA MET A 152 -6.07 -0.76 11.22
C MET A 152 -4.59 -1.05 10.95
N ARG A 153 -3.88 -1.61 11.94
CA ARG A 153 -2.43 -1.77 11.93
C ARG A 153 -2.00 -3.20 11.64
N PHE A 154 -1.15 -3.40 10.65
CA PHE A 154 -0.39 -4.65 10.48
C PHE A 154 1.08 -4.42 10.80
N ALA A 155 1.68 -5.30 11.61
CA ALA A 155 3.12 -5.32 11.79
C ALA A 155 3.77 -5.94 10.55
N LEU A 156 4.85 -5.34 10.07
CA LEU A 156 5.62 -5.88 8.95
C LEU A 156 6.98 -6.35 9.46
N SER A 157 7.71 -7.12 8.66
CA SER A 157 9.10 -7.51 8.99
C SER A 157 10.01 -6.31 9.25
N LYS A 158 9.70 -5.16 8.65
CA LYS A 158 10.31 -3.86 8.94
C LYS A 158 9.20 -2.80 9.04
N GLY A 159 8.99 -2.29 10.25
CA GLY A 159 7.98 -1.25 10.51
C GLY A 159 6.55 -1.78 10.55
N PHE A 160 5.61 -1.00 10.03
CA PHE A 160 4.18 -1.33 10.04
C PHE A 160 3.43 -0.61 8.92
N VAL A 161 2.21 -1.04 8.66
CA VAL A 161 1.27 -0.36 7.78
C VAL A 161 -0.04 -0.10 8.50
N TYR A 162 -0.63 1.07 8.25
CA TYR A 162 -2.01 1.37 8.59
C TYR A 162 -2.88 1.36 7.33
N TYR A 163 -3.98 0.61 7.37
CA TYR A 163 -5.12 0.77 6.47
C TYR A 163 -6.16 1.62 7.18
N ILE A 164 -6.57 2.72 6.57
CA ILE A 164 -7.36 3.76 7.23
C ILE A 164 -8.75 3.79 6.59
N PHE A 165 -9.73 3.45 7.40
CA PHE A 165 -11.12 3.32 7.00
C PHE A 165 -11.97 4.47 7.53
N GLU A 166 -13.02 4.81 6.80
CA GLU A 166 -14.14 5.63 7.27
C GLU A 166 -15.42 4.82 7.01
N GLY A 167 -16.06 4.34 8.08
CA GLY A 167 -17.02 3.26 7.97
C GLY A 167 -16.41 2.00 7.35
N ALA A 168 -17.04 1.48 6.29
CA ALA A 168 -16.61 0.30 5.55
C ALA A 168 -15.72 0.61 4.32
N GLN A 169 -15.43 1.88 4.07
CA GLN A 169 -14.64 2.31 2.91
C GLN A 169 -13.18 2.53 3.32
N LEU A 170 -12.25 2.07 2.51
CA LEU A 170 -10.81 2.33 2.63
C LEU A 170 -10.48 3.65 1.94
N HIS A 171 -9.82 4.57 2.66
CA HIS A 171 -9.48 5.90 2.13
C HIS A 171 -7.97 6.12 1.99
N ARG A 172 -7.16 5.45 2.80
CA ARG A 172 -5.72 5.71 2.85
C ARG A 172 -4.93 4.51 3.35
N ILE A 173 -3.73 4.34 2.80
CA ILE A 173 -2.73 3.37 3.27
C ILE A 173 -1.49 4.16 3.69
N GLU A 174 -0.98 3.90 4.89
CA GLU A 174 0.23 4.55 5.41
C GLU A 174 1.26 3.50 5.78
N ASN A 175 2.35 3.40 5.02
CA ASN A 175 3.49 2.57 5.40
C ASN A 175 4.51 3.42 6.17
N ALA A 176 4.97 2.89 7.29
CA ALA A 176 5.98 3.52 8.11
C ALA A 176 7.07 2.52 8.49
N ASP A 177 8.30 3.02 8.58
CA ASP A 177 9.35 2.33 9.32
C ASP A 177 9.17 2.58 10.82
N GLU A 178 10.09 2.07 11.65
CA GLU A 178 10.02 2.23 13.11
C GLU A 178 10.03 3.69 13.57
N ARG A 179 10.47 4.64 12.72
CA ARG A 179 10.74 6.04 13.07
C ARG A 179 9.81 7.02 12.36
N LYS A 180 9.43 6.78 11.11
CA LYS A 180 8.67 7.73 10.28
C LYS A 180 7.89 7.08 9.14
N LYS A 181 6.91 7.82 8.62
CA LYS A 181 6.19 7.46 7.38
C LYS A 181 7.17 7.38 6.21
N VAL A 182 7.02 6.35 5.39
CA VAL A 182 7.82 6.10 4.19
C VAL A 182 6.98 6.31 2.94
N ILE A 183 5.74 5.81 2.95
CA ILE A 183 4.78 5.93 1.85
C ILE A 183 3.43 6.35 2.42
N VAL A 184 2.74 7.23 1.70
CA VAL A 184 1.30 7.50 1.92
C VAL A 184 0.58 7.28 0.59
N MET A 185 -0.43 6.41 0.59
CA MET A 185 -1.31 6.18 -0.55
C MET A 185 -2.69 6.74 -0.25
N GLN A 186 -3.08 7.80 -0.95
CA GLN A 186 -4.42 8.39 -0.89
C GLN A 186 -5.28 7.73 -1.93
N LEU A 187 -6.46 7.26 -1.53
CA LEU A 187 -7.35 6.50 -2.41
C LEU A 187 -8.67 7.25 -2.61
N ALA A 188 -9.29 7.11 -3.77
CA ALA A 188 -10.74 7.23 -3.84
C ALA A 188 -11.36 6.23 -2.84
N PRO A 189 -12.39 6.63 -2.06
CA PRO A 189 -13.06 5.74 -1.13
C PRO A 189 -13.48 4.45 -1.84
N THR A 190 -13.09 3.30 -1.30
CA THR A 190 -13.35 2.01 -1.95
C THR A 190 -13.78 0.97 -0.93
N ALA A 191 -14.67 0.06 -1.34
CA ALA A 191 -15.11 -1.02 -0.48
C ALA A 191 -13.97 -2.02 -0.20
N ILE A 192 -14.13 -2.80 0.87
CA ILE A 192 -13.25 -3.93 1.13
C ILE A 192 -13.33 -4.92 -0.05
N GLY A 193 -12.18 -5.39 -0.52
CA GLY A 193 -12.12 -6.34 -1.63
C GLY A 193 -12.25 -5.71 -3.02
N THR A 194 -12.25 -4.38 -3.13
CA THR A 194 -12.22 -3.67 -4.41
C THR A 194 -10.96 -2.81 -4.56
N LEU A 195 -10.43 -2.74 -5.78
CA LEU A 195 -9.39 -1.77 -6.10
C LEU A 195 -10.00 -0.37 -6.24
N PRO A 196 -9.33 0.69 -5.74
CA PRO A 196 -9.85 2.06 -5.79
C PRO A 196 -9.79 2.65 -7.21
N GLU A 197 -10.73 3.56 -7.51
CA GLU A 197 -10.79 4.27 -8.79
C GLU A 197 -9.57 5.18 -9.01
N SER A 198 -9.08 5.81 -7.95
CA SER A 198 -7.86 6.62 -8.01
C SER A 198 -6.93 6.29 -6.85
N VAL A 199 -5.63 6.34 -7.13
CA VAL A 199 -4.55 6.13 -6.15
C VAL A 199 -3.49 7.19 -6.36
N MET A 200 -3.11 7.88 -5.29
CA MET A 200 -1.93 8.74 -5.27
C MET A 200 -0.93 8.19 -4.25
N ILE A 201 0.17 7.62 -4.74
CA ILE A 201 1.25 7.06 -3.94
C ILE A 201 2.35 8.10 -3.80
N ASN A 202 2.61 8.56 -2.58
CA ASN A 202 3.64 9.54 -2.26
C ASN A 202 4.83 8.89 -1.56
N HIS A 203 5.99 8.84 -2.20
CA HIS A 203 7.22 8.31 -1.62
C HIS A 203 8.01 9.40 -0.89
N LEU A 204 7.77 9.53 0.41
CA LEU A 204 8.30 10.64 1.22
C LEU A 204 9.83 10.65 1.33
N ARG A 205 10.49 9.52 1.07
CA ARG A 205 11.96 9.37 1.11
C ARG A 205 12.61 9.26 -0.26
N ALA A 206 11.88 8.76 -1.26
CA ALA A 206 12.43 8.52 -2.59
C ALA A 206 12.13 9.68 -3.58
N HIS A 207 11.36 10.69 -3.14
CA HIS A 207 11.10 11.92 -3.89
C HIS A 207 10.44 11.69 -5.26
N PHE A 208 9.49 10.75 -5.32
CA PHE A 208 8.63 10.55 -6.47
C PHE A 208 7.21 10.16 -6.05
N SER A 209 6.27 10.36 -6.95
CA SER A 209 4.86 10.00 -6.79
C SER A 209 4.40 9.13 -7.94
N ILE A 210 3.40 8.28 -7.67
CA ILE A 210 2.67 7.51 -8.68
C ILE A 210 1.20 7.90 -8.55
N GLN A 211 0.61 8.40 -9.62
CA GLN A 211 -0.82 8.64 -9.75
C GLN A 211 -1.42 7.56 -10.65
N LEU A 212 -2.48 6.93 -10.16
CA LEU A 212 -3.30 5.99 -10.91
C LEU A 212 -4.72 6.56 -11.00
N GLN A 213 -5.28 6.63 -12.20
CA GLN A 213 -6.69 6.96 -12.44
C GLN A 213 -7.30 5.89 -13.33
N GLN A 214 -8.32 5.22 -12.84
CA GLN A 214 -8.93 4.10 -13.54
C GLN A 214 -9.64 4.59 -14.81
N LEU A 215 -9.52 3.84 -15.91
CA LEU A 215 -10.14 4.22 -17.19
C LEU A 215 -11.59 3.78 -17.33
N GLN A 216 -11.99 2.70 -16.65
CA GLN A 216 -13.34 2.15 -16.66
C GLN A 216 -13.61 1.50 -15.30
N PRO A 217 -14.81 1.62 -14.71
CA PRO A 217 -15.14 1.01 -13.42
C PRO A 217 -14.83 -0.49 -13.37
N ASN A 218 -14.29 -0.96 -12.25
CA ASN A 218 -14.01 -2.39 -12.05
C ASN A 218 -15.31 -3.07 -11.71
N LEU A 219 -15.75 -3.99 -12.55
CA LEU A 219 -16.80 -4.93 -12.18
C LEU A 219 -16.15 -6.02 -11.32
N ILE A 220 -16.68 -6.25 -10.12
CA ILE A 220 -16.29 -7.38 -9.28
C ILE A 220 -16.58 -8.64 -10.09
N LYS A 221 -15.65 -9.61 -10.11
CA LYS A 221 -15.92 -10.92 -10.71
C LYS A 221 -17.05 -11.58 -9.92
N GLU A 222 -18.25 -11.66 -10.49
CA GLU A 222 -19.33 -12.46 -9.93
C GLU A 222 -18.95 -13.94 -10.03
N GLU A 223 -19.11 -14.67 -8.94
CA GLU A 223 -18.87 -16.11 -8.84
C GLU A 223 -20.08 -16.86 -9.40
N ASN A 224 -20.38 -16.67 -10.70
CA ASN A 224 -21.48 -17.33 -11.39
C ASN A 224 -20.97 -17.99 -12.66
N ASP A 225 -20.22 -19.09 -12.49
CA ASP A 225 -20.05 -20.13 -13.51
C ASP A 225 -20.00 -21.48 -12.79
N VAL A 226 -21.12 -21.85 -12.15
CA VAL A 226 -21.43 -23.26 -11.94
C VAL A 226 -21.94 -23.76 -13.27
N ILE A 227 -21.03 -24.38 -14.03
CA ILE A 227 -21.39 -25.21 -15.18
C ILE A 227 -22.20 -26.38 -14.62
N THR A 228 -23.53 -26.31 -14.76
CA THR A 228 -24.36 -27.51 -14.78
C THR A 228 -24.05 -28.27 -16.07
N GLU A 229 -23.36 -29.40 -15.93
CA GLU A 229 -23.41 -30.51 -16.91
C GLU A 229 -24.82 -31.10 -16.99
#